data_AF-A0A958ESG1-F1
#
_entry.id   AF-A0A958ESG1-F1
#
_cell.length_a   1.000
_cell.length_b   1.000
_cell.length_c   1.000
_cell.angle_alpha   90.00
_cell.angle_beta   90.00
_cell.angle_gamma   90.00
#
_symmetry.space_group_name_H-M   'P 1'
#
loop_
_entity.id
_entity.type
_entity.pdbx_description
1 polymer ?
#
loop_
_entity_poly.entity_id
_entity_poly.type
_entity_poly.pdbx_seq_one_letter_code
_entity_poly.pdbx_strand_id
1 'polypeptide(L)'
;MKTIIYLILLTFCLLSAQVVNKISFDRFTHYEADDWITYGYSNYITSIDIGPENIYFGTTAGGVLRYNLFDEEWLFPLTTSNGLRSNRVINVVFDYDSNQLFARTEKGVDVFNLAFQYWQPSGDKLPQRRSADFAYQRSDNYRFPAFSRPPVSNWPNFFPEKNYQIMLDGKIFDPDNRLYEVTDRIVDNWNKLWIGTNGTGIARGDLDMQDIFFRKQSIAAIYPKDVLLDGDFIWMAGTPFDSEERGIALWDTREDHWTYYKSGIISSIFSDDVQVMAKIGTEIFFGTEQGLLSFNKKKEKWTNYQRGNVVKSDKIYDLLAHKNILYIATVYGFFVYDPQTKIFSQPENLLLKQNAVYKLCASDSAIFLATNQGIAEFDISSQKLKLINSRSAIADNYISAIGYSNNQLWFAGLNGIGYTDLKSAIWKSYPALNLSFKNDITDIAFTDLYVWFATNNGLLKYDPERDYWYIYTTEDGLADNRVSHIEVDGDFLWLSTPKGVTSFRWYSDGRFE
;
A
#
# COMPACT_ATOMS: atom_id res chain seq x y z
N MET A 1 -11.95 55.13 11.20
CA MET A 1 -11.00 54.21 11.88
C MET A 1 -11.65 52.93 12.40
N LYS A 2 -12.73 53.00 13.21
CA LYS A 2 -13.41 51.78 13.72
C LYS A 2 -14.01 50.87 12.63
N THR A 3 -14.50 51.43 11.52
CA THR A 3 -15.06 50.64 10.40
C THR A 3 -13.98 49.90 9.60
N ILE A 4 -12.77 50.46 9.51
CA ILE A 4 -11.63 49.81 8.83
C ILE A 4 -11.07 48.69 9.70
N ILE A 5 -11.05 48.87 11.03
CA ILE A 5 -10.64 47.82 11.98
C ILE A 5 -11.65 46.67 11.99
N TYR A 6 -12.95 46.95 11.91
CA TYR A 6 -13.98 45.90 11.74
C TYR A 6 -13.91 45.22 10.37
N LEU A 7 -13.60 45.94 9.29
CA LEU A 7 -13.39 45.31 7.98
C LEU A 7 -12.14 44.43 7.98
N ILE A 8 -11.04 44.86 8.62
CA ILE A 8 -9.79 44.11 8.76
C ILE A 8 -9.99 42.87 9.65
N LEU A 9 -10.73 42.99 10.77
CA LEU A 9 -11.09 41.87 11.64
C LEU A 9 -12.09 40.90 10.98
N LEU A 10 -13.06 41.40 10.18
CA LEU A 10 -13.93 40.52 9.39
C LEU A 10 -13.15 39.82 8.28
N THR A 11 -12.21 40.49 7.61
CA THR A 11 -11.36 39.83 6.60
C THR A 11 -10.43 38.80 7.23
N PHE A 12 -9.87 39.06 8.43
CA PHE A 12 -9.06 38.07 9.14
C PHE A 12 -9.86 36.88 9.70
N CYS A 13 -11.12 37.08 10.10
CA CYS A 13 -12.01 35.99 10.52
C CYS A 13 -12.67 35.23 9.36
N LEU A 14 -12.66 35.75 8.13
CA LEU A 14 -13.24 35.09 6.95
C LEU A 14 -12.19 34.41 6.05
N LEU A 15 -10.90 34.66 6.26
CA LEU A 15 -9.81 34.09 5.46
C LEU A 15 -9.15 32.85 6.09
N SER A 16 -9.39 32.53 7.36
CA SER A 16 -8.70 31.44 8.06
C SER A 16 -8.95 30.06 7.46
N ALA A 17 -10.05 29.87 6.75
CA ALA A 17 -10.44 28.60 6.12
C ALA A 17 -10.05 28.48 4.62
N GLN A 18 -9.45 29.52 4.03
CA GLN A 18 -9.30 29.64 2.58
C GLN A 18 -7.86 29.56 2.05
N VAL A 19 -6.87 29.30 2.89
CA VAL A 19 -5.47 29.20 2.42
C VAL A 19 -4.85 27.93 2.98
N VAL A 20 -4.41 27.02 2.10
CA VAL A 20 -3.51 25.94 2.52
C VAL A 20 -2.17 26.56 2.85
N ASN A 21 -1.85 26.58 4.13
CA ASN A 21 -0.51 26.90 4.56
C ASN A 21 0.33 25.62 4.41
N LYS A 22 1.08 25.55 3.31
CA LYS A 22 2.03 24.47 3.07
C LYS A 22 3.23 24.68 4.00
N ILE A 23 3.25 24.00 5.13
CA ILE A 23 4.47 23.84 5.92
C ILE A 23 5.14 22.57 5.40
N SER A 24 6.29 22.72 4.75
CA SER A 24 7.20 21.61 4.49
C SER A 24 8.00 21.40 5.77
N PHE A 25 7.77 20.29 6.47
CA PHE A 25 8.64 19.91 7.57
C PHE A 25 9.95 19.35 7.00
N ASP A 26 11.06 19.64 7.68
CA ASP A 26 12.28 18.90 7.41
C ASP A 26 12.08 17.47 7.94
N ARG A 27 11.93 16.52 7.03
CA ARG A 27 11.70 15.10 7.34
C ARG A 27 12.70 14.54 8.34
N PHE A 28 13.93 15.06 8.36
CA PHE A 28 15.02 14.57 9.20
C PHE A 28 14.94 15.06 10.66
N THR A 29 14.05 16.01 10.95
CA THR A 29 13.89 16.59 12.30
C THR A 29 12.50 16.38 12.88
N HIS A 30 11.53 16.01 12.05
CA HIS A 30 10.12 15.93 12.43
C HIS A 30 9.58 14.50 12.56
N TYR A 31 10.20 13.53 11.88
CA TYR A 31 9.79 12.13 11.91
C TYR A 31 10.92 11.23 12.41
N GLU A 32 10.52 10.21 13.17
CA GLU A 32 11.35 9.06 13.48
C GLU A 32 11.42 8.14 12.25
N ALA A 33 12.45 7.29 12.20
CA ALA A 33 12.71 6.49 11.00
C ALA A 33 11.66 5.39 10.73
N ASP A 34 10.89 4.98 11.74
CA ASP A 34 9.80 4.02 11.65
C ASP A 34 8.42 4.68 11.49
N ASP A 35 8.35 6.01 11.40
CA ASP A 35 7.08 6.70 11.15
C ASP A 35 6.56 6.45 9.74
N TRP A 36 7.46 6.28 8.76
CA TRP A 36 7.11 6.04 7.36
C TRP A 36 7.75 4.75 6.86
N ILE A 37 6.96 3.67 6.81
CA ILE A 37 7.41 2.36 6.35
C ILE A 37 6.72 2.00 5.05
N THR A 38 7.49 1.78 3.99
CA THR A 38 6.95 1.45 2.66
C THR A 38 7.29 0.03 2.25
N TYR A 39 6.25 -0.75 1.96
CA TYR A 39 6.35 -2.09 1.38
C TYR A 39 6.15 -2.01 -0.13
N GLY A 40 7.27 -2.02 -0.86
CA GLY A 40 7.30 -2.04 -2.33
C GLY A 40 7.64 -3.42 -2.88
N TYR A 41 7.37 -3.64 -4.16
CA TYR A 41 7.66 -4.91 -4.84
C TYR A 41 9.15 -5.28 -4.78
N SER A 42 9.48 -6.43 -4.18
CA SER A 42 10.85 -6.78 -3.80
C SER A 42 11.32 -8.17 -4.25
N ASN A 43 10.55 -8.88 -5.08
CA ASN A 43 10.93 -10.26 -5.45
C ASN A 43 12.10 -10.34 -6.44
N TYR A 44 12.54 -9.23 -7.02
CA TYR A 44 13.74 -9.17 -7.86
C TYR A 44 14.90 -8.62 -7.05
N ILE A 45 15.76 -9.52 -6.58
CA ILE A 45 16.95 -9.19 -5.81
C ILE A 45 18.07 -8.84 -6.79
N THR A 46 18.71 -7.69 -6.62
CA THR A 46 19.83 -7.25 -7.46
C THR A 46 21.18 -7.56 -6.84
N SER A 47 21.22 -7.64 -5.51
CA SER A 47 22.44 -7.71 -4.74
C SER A 47 22.17 -8.11 -3.31
N ILE A 48 23.14 -8.79 -2.70
CA ILE A 48 23.12 -9.14 -1.29
C ILE A 48 24.44 -8.75 -0.66
N ASP A 49 24.41 -8.12 0.50
CA ASP A 49 25.60 -7.96 1.33
C ASP A 49 25.29 -8.10 2.81
N ILE A 50 26.31 -8.36 3.61
CA ILE A 50 26.15 -8.72 5.01
C ILE A 50 26.99 -7.82 5.91
N GLY A 51 26.34 -7.26 6.92
CA GLY A 51 26.99 -6.56 8.02
C GLY A 51 27.11 -7.44 9.26
N PRO A 52 27.51 -6.85 10.41
CA PRO A 52 27.68 -7.58 11.67
C PRO A 52 26.41 -8.25 12.20
N GLU A 53 25.27 -7.57 12.09
CA GLU A 53 23.98 -8.00 12.66
C GLU A 53 22.90 -8.25 11.61
N ASN A 54 23.07 -7.73 10.40
CA ASN A 54 22.03 -7.73 9.39
C ASN A 54 22.58 -8.18 8.04
N ILE A 55 21.75 -8.90 7.30
CA ILE A 55 21.94 -9.11 5.87
C ILE A 55 21.00 -8.17 5.10
N TYR A 56 21.53 -7.59 4.03
CA TYR A 56 20.89 -6.55 3.23
C TYR A 56 20.68 -7.04 1.81
N PHE A 57 19.49 -6.79 1.27
CA PHE A 57 19.12 -7.20 -0.07
C PHE A 57 18.70 -5.97 -0.88
N GLY A 58 19.47 -5.63 -1.92
CA GLY A 58 19.05 -4.63 -2.90
C GLY A 58 17.96 -5.20 -3.79
N THR A 59 16.94 -4.40 -4.08
CA THR A 59 15.78 -4.81 -4.89
C THR A 59 15.53 -3.83 -6.04
N THR A 60 14.78 -4.24 -7.06
CA THR A 60 14.49 -3.39 -8.22
C THR A 60 13.44 -2.31 -7.99
N ALA A 61 12.59 -2.43 -6.96
CA ALA A 61 11.51 -1.48 -6.69
C ALA A 61 11.14 -1.29 -5.21
N GLY A 62 11.62 -2.13 -4.29
CA GLY A 62 11.28 -2.10 -2.87
C GLY A 62 12.38 -1.52 -1.97
N GLY A 63 13.44 -0.94 -2.54
CA GLY A 63 14.56 -0.40 -1.76
C GLY A 63 15.49 -1.51 -1.27
N VAL A 64 15.94 -1.39 -0.03
CA VAL A 64 16.83 -2.36 0.63
C VAL A 64 16.06 -3.12 1.70
N LEU A 65 15.87 -4.43 1.50
CA LEU A 65 15.35 -5.32 2.54
C LEU A 65 16.46 -5.64 3.54
N ARG A 66 16.07 -5.94 4.79
CA ARG A 66 16.99 -6.24 5.88
C ARG A 66 16.48 -7.39 6.72
N TYR A 67 17.36 -8.31 7.03
CA TYR A 67 17.06 -9.42 7.92
C TYR A 67 18.07 -9.44 9.06
N ASN A 68 17.57 -9.47 10.29
CA ASN A 68 18.38 -9.56 11.49
C ASN A 68 18.83 -11.01 11.66
N LEU A 69 20.13 -11.17 11.70
CA LEU A 69 20.80 -12.46 11.75
C LEU A 69 20.63 -13.13 13.12
N PHE A 70 20.57 -12.36 14.21
CA PHE A 70 20.50 -12.88 15.58
C PHE A 70 19.07 -13.16 16.02
N ASP A 71 18.16 -12.23 15.75
CA ASP A 71 16.75 -12.34 16.12
C ASP A 71 15.95 -13.19 15.10
N GLU A 72 16.58 -13.52 13.97
CA GLU A 72 16.00 -14.30 12.88
C GLU A 72 14.70 -13.72 12.30
N GLU A 73 14.57 -12.39 12.32
CA GLU A 73 13.40 -11.65 11.86
C GLU A 73 13.72 -10.66 10.74
N TRP A 74 12.70 -10.35 9.95
CA TRP A 74 12.79 -9.26 8.97
C TRP A 74 12.60 -7.92 9.66
N LEU A 75 13.50 -6.99 9.35
CA LEU A 75 13.38 -5.61 9.76
C LEU A 75 12.62 -4.81 8.69
N PHE A 76 12.12 -3.64 9.08
CA PHE A 76 11.48 -2.75 8.12
C PHE A 76 12.40 -2.41 6.94
N PRO A 77 11.87 -2.41 5.70
CA PRO A 77 12.64 -2.09 4.52
C PRO A 77 13.11 -0.64 4.55
N LEU A 78 14.33 -0.42 4.04
CA LEU A 78 14.88 0.91 3.87
C LEU A 78 14.59 1.42 2.47
N THR A 79 13.81 2.48 2.38
CA THR A 79 13.27 2.99 1.12
C THR A 79 13.47 4.49 0.98
N THR A 80 12.87 5.07 -0.06
CA THR A 80 12.72 6.52 -0.25
C THR A 80 12.06 7.20 0.94
N SER A 81 11.29 6.46 1.73
CA SER A 81 10.64 6.91 2.96
C SER A 81 11.67 7.16 4.07
N ASN A 82 12.86 6.57 3.96
CA ASN A 82 14.01 6.83 4.83
C ASN A 82 15.09 7.72 4.16
N GLY A 83 14.74 8.39 3.05
CA GLY A 83 15.63 9.33 2.35
C GLY A 83 16.43 8.73 1.18
N LEU A 84 16.29 7.44 0.87
CA LEU A 84 16.97 6.84 -0.29
C LEU A 84 16.53 7.58 -1.57
N ARG A 85 17.44 7.90 -2.50
CA ARG A 85 17.03 8.70 -3.68
C ARG A 85 16.10 7.93 -4.63
N SER A 86 16.17 6.60 -4.62
CA SER A 86 15.31 5.72 -5.40
C SER A 86 15.23 4.31 -4.81
N ASN A 87 14.05 3.70 -4.85
CA ASN A 87 13.88 2.29 -4.44
C ASN A 87 14.41 1.27 -5.45
N ARG A 88 14.91 1.72 -6.62
CA ARG A 88 15.57 0.84 -7.59
C ARG A 88 17.05 0.70 -7.26
N VAL A 89 17.34 -0.24 -6.38
CA VAL A 89 18.71 -0.51 -5.91
C VAL A 89 19.40 -1.45 -6.89
N ILE A 90 20.50 -0.98 -7.46
CA ILE A 90 21.37 -1.74 -8.37
C ILE A 90 22.37 -2.58 -7.58
N ASN A 91 22.91 -2.02 -6.49
CA ASN A 91 23.88 -2.71 -5.65
C ASN A 91 23.81 -2.22 -4.20
N VAL A 92 23.76 -3.14 -3.26
CA VAL A 92 23.99 -2.87 -1.84
C VAL A 92 25.39 -3.36 -1.44
N VAL A 93 26.08 -2.58 -0.61
CA VAL A 93 27.39 -2.89 -0.06
C VAL A 93 27.46 -2.46 1.40
N PHE A 94 27.90 -3.36 2.30
CA PHE A 94 28.23 -3.00 3.67
C PHE A 94 29.76 -2.86 3.80
N ASP A 95 30.22 -1.65 4.13
CA ASP A 95 31.63 -1.39 4.34
C ASP A 95 32.00 -1.60 5.81
N TYR A 96 32.90 -2.55 6.06
CA TYR A 96 33.36 -2.89 7.40
C TYR A 96 34.37 -1.90 7.95
N ASP A 97 35.07 -1.15 7.09
CA ASP A 97 36.07 -0.18 7.54
C ASP A 97 35.40 1.07 8.12
N SER A 98 34.33 1.54 7.47
CA SER A 98 33.51 2.67 7.96
C SER A 98 32.31 2.26 8.83
N ASN A 99 31.98 0.97 8.87
CA ASN A 99 30.75 0.44 9.50
C ASN A 99 29.47 1.11 8.95
N GLN A 100 29.40 1.25 7.62
CA GLN A 100 28.31 1.93 6.94
C GLN A 100 27.73 1.08 5.81
N LEU A 101 26.42 1.20 5.62
CA LEU A 101 25.69 0.59 4.52
C LEU A 101 25.59 1.57 3.36
N PHE A 102 25.91 1.12 2.16
CA PHE A 102 25.80 1.88 0.92
C PHE A 102 24.82 1.22 -0.04
N ALA A 103 24.04 2.03 -0.75
CA ALA A 103 23.16 1.59 -1.81
C ALA A 103 23.42 2.43 -3.07
N ARG A 104 23.70 1.77 -4.19
CA ARG A 104 23.73 2.40 -5.50
C ARG A 104 22.38 2.22 -6.18
N THR A 105 21.85 3.34 -6.63
CA THR A 105 20.62 3.42 -7.43
C THR A 105 20.95 4.00 -8.80
N GLU A 106 19.94 4.15 -9.66
CA GLU A 106 20.05 4.90 -10.91
C GLU A 106 20.29 6.40 -10.69
N LYS A 107 20.09 6.92 -9.47
CA LYS A 107 20.29 8.33 -9.13
C LYS A 107 21.62 8.63 -8.41
N GLY A 108 22.43 7.62 -8.13
CA GLY A 108 23.73 7.76 -7.48
C GLY A 108 23.93 6.76 -6.33
N VAL A 109 24.97 7.00 -5.51
CA VAL A 109 25.29 6.19 -4.33
C VAL A 109 24.86 6.91 -3.06
N ASP A 110 24.02 6.28 -2.26
CA ASP A 110 23.59 6.75 -0.95
C ASP A 110 24.29 5.94 0.15
N VAL A 111 24.57 6.60 1.28
CA VAL A 111 25.07 5.95 2.50
C VAL A 111 24.00 6.06 3.59
N PHE A 112 23.73 4.97 4.28
CA PHE A 112 22.78 4.93 5.37
C PHE A 112 23.49 5.21 6.68
N ASN A 113 23.03 6.23 7.39
CA ASN A 113 23.52 6.54 8.71
C ASN A 113 22.78 5.69 9.75
N LEU A 114 23.46 4.70 10.35
CA LEU A 114 22.85 3.83 11.36
C LEU A 114 22.42 4.57 12.64
N ALA A 115 23.09 5.67 12.99
CA ALA A 115 22.80 6.42 14.22
C ALA A 115 21.54 7.29 14.08
N PHE A 116 21.31 7.88 12.91
CA PHE A 116 20.14 8.72 12.64
C PHE A 116 19.07 8.02 11.79
N GLN A 117 19.33 6.79 11.35
CA GLN A 117 18.42 5.94 10.60
C GLN A 117 17.87 6.55 9.29
N TYR A 118 18.70 7.31 8.56
CA TYR A 118 18.34 7.86 7.25
C TYR A 118 19.46 7.73 6.20
N TRP A 119 19.06 7.75 4.93
CA TRP A 119 19.97 7.79 3.79
C TRP A 119 20.38 9.21 3.43
N GLN A 120 21.64 9.37 3.08
CA GLN A 120 22.17 10.61 2.54
C GLN A 120 23.00 10.34 1.27
N PRO A 121 23.00 11.27 0.30
CA PRO A 121 23.89 11.19 -0.84
C PRO A 121 25.35 11.05 -0.40
N SER A 122 26.04 10.07 -0.97
CA SER A 122 27.49 9.92 -0.91
C SER A 122 28.10 10.26 -2.27
N GLY A 123 29.43 10.30 -2.35
CA GLY A 123 30.14 10.42 -3.62
C GLY A 123 29.85 9.24 -4.56
N ASP A 124 30.32 9.29 -5.80
CA ASP A 124 29.90 8.33 -6.85
C ASP A 124 30.48 6.91 -6.72
N LYS A 125 31.39 6.68 -5.77
CA LYS A 125 32.10 5.41 -5.64
C LYS A 125 31.46 4.55 -4.56
N LEU A 126 31.04 3.35 -4.97
CA LEU A 126 30.75 2.29 -4.01
C LEU A 126 32.04 1.74 -3.41
N PRO A 127 32.06 1.43 -2.10
CA PRO A 127 33.11 0.61 -1.50
C PRO A 127 33.23 -0.74 -2.22
N GLN A 128 34.41 -1.35 -2.15
CA GLN A 128 34.55 -2.71 -2.61
C GLN A 128 33.86 -3.64 -1.62
N ARG A 129 33.05 -4.56 -2.16
CA ARG A 129 32.52 -5.66 -1.36
C ARG A 129 33.69 -6.45 -0.83
N ARG A 130 33.57 -6.92 0.41
CA ARG A 130 34.52 -7.85 1.00
C ARG A 130 34.71 -9.03 0.06
N SER A 131 35.91 -9.18 -0.51
CA SER A 131 36.28 -10.41 -1.21
C SER A 131 36.27 -11.54 -0.19
N ALA A 132 35.80 -12.72 -0.59
CA ALA A 132 36.00 -13.93 0.19
C ALA A 132 37.51 -14.19 0.24
N ASP A 133 38.21 -13.60 1.20
CA ASP A 133 39.61 -13.87 1.41
C ASP A 133 39.74 -15.33 1.85
N PHE A 134 40.63 -16.03 1.13
CA PHE A 134 41.17 -17.37 1.39
C PHE A 134 40.42 -18.58 0.80
N ALA A 135 41.10 -19.14 -0.21
CA ALA A 135 41.22 -20.56 -0.56
C ALA A 135 40.21 -21.50 0.12
N TYR A 136 39.06 -21.66 -0.53
CA TYR A 136 38.21 -22.83 -0.31
C TYR A 136 39.03 -24.10 -0.55
N GLN A 137 39.27 -24.89 0.51
CA GLN A 137 39.66 -26.28 0.37
C GLN A 137 38.40 -27.12 0.40
N ARG A 138 38.13 -27.81 -0.71
CA ARG A 138 36.99 -28.73 -0.86
C ARG A 138 37.14 -29.84 0.18
N SER A 139 36.40 -29.73 1.28
CA SER A 139 36.16 -30.82 2.22
C SER A 139 34.79 -31.42 1.95
N ASP A 140 34.57 -32.68 2.33
CA ASP A 140 33.30 -33.39 2.11
C ASP A 140 32.09 -32.75 2.84
N ASN A 141 32.31 -31.70 3.65
CA ASN A 141 31.32 -31.11 4.55
C ASN A 141 30.82 -29.70 4.15
N TYR A 142 31.01 -29.24 2.90
CA TYR A 142 30.47 -27.96 2.36
C TYR A 142 30.54 -26.72 3.29
N ARG A 143 31.58 -26.60 4.12
CA ARG A 143 31.80 -25.44 5.00
C ARG A 143 32.53 -24.35 4.23
N PHE A 144 31.81 -23.29 3.89
CA PHE A 144 32.42 -22.11 3.30
C PHE A 144 32.89 -21.13 4.39
N PRO A 145 33.92 -20.30 4.09
CA PRO A 145 34.24 -19.19 4.97
C PRO A 145 33.03 -18.27 5.15
N ALA A 146 32.91 -17.71 6.35
CA ALA A 146 31.96 -16.66 6.64
C ALA A 146 32.04 -15.53 5.61
N PHE A 147 30.88 -15.05 5.18
CA PHE A 147 30.71 -13.94 4.22
C PHE A 147 31.25 -14.22 2.82
N SER A 148 31.47 -15.50 2.49
CA SER A 148 31.93 -15.90 1.17
C SER A 148 30.81 -15.96 0.14
N ARG A 149 31.17 -15.86 -1.14
CA ARG A 149 30.25 -15.88 -2.29
C ARG A 149 30.52 -17.10 -3.19
N PRO A 150 30.28 -18.32 -2.68
CA PRO A 150 30.75 -19.55 -3.31
C PRO A 150 30.12 -19.77 -4.68
N PRO A 151 30.88 -20.13 -5.74
CA PRO A 151 30.30 -20.34 -7.06
C PRO A 151 29.21 -21.42 -7.02
N VAL A 152 28.18 -21.26 -7.86
CA VAL A 152 27.03 -22.16 -7.95
C VAL A 152 27.43 -23.61 -8.14
N SER A 153 28.48 -23.87 -8.93
CA SER A 153 29.01 -25.20 -9.21
C SER A 153 29.50 -25.97 -7.97
N ASN A 154 29.67 -25.29 -6.84
CA ASN A 154 30.22 -25.87 -5.61
C ASN A 154 29.16 -26.07 -4.53
N TRP A 155 27.90 -25.72 -4.78
CA TRP A 155 26.82 -25.92 -3.83
C TRP A 155 26.51 -27.41 -3.63
N PRO A 156 26.03 -27.84 -2.45
CA PRO A 156 25.44 -29.16 -2.30
C PRO A 156 24.15 -29.26 -3.11
N ASN A 157 23.69 -30.49 -3.33
CA ASN A 157 22.33 -30.71 -3.82
C ASN A 157 21.36 -30.42 -2.68
N PHE A 158 20.66 -29.28 -2.76
CA PHE A 158 19.66 -28.95 -1.77
C PHE A 158 18.38 -29.77 -1.95
N PHE A 159 17.68 -29.98 -0.84
CA PHE A 159 16.30 -30.48 -0.77
C PHE A 159 15.35 -29.28 -0.58
N PRO A 160 14.87 -28.68 -1.67
CA PRO A 160 14.00 -27.51 -1.59
C PRO A 160 12.60 -27.86 -1.08
N GLU A 161 11.99 -26.94 -0.35
CA GLU A 161 10.57 -27.02 -0.02
C GLU A 161 9.68 -26.88 -1.27
N LYS A 162 8.43 -27.34 -1.16
CA LYS A 162 7.35 -26.99 -2.10
C LYS A 162 7.59 -27.34 -3.58
N ASN A 163 8.32 -28.41 -3.93
CA ASN A 163 8.59 -28.84 -5.33
C ASN A 163 9.40 -27.86 -6.20
N TYR A 164 10.12 -26.91 -5.61
CA TYR A 164 11.13 -26.17 -6.37
C TYR A 164 12.21 -27.14 -6.88
N GLN A 165 12.88 -26.78 -7.99
CA GLN A 165 14.03 -27.53 -8.49
C GLN A 165 15.22 -26.58 -8.65
N ILE A 166 16.37 -26.97 -8.12
CA ILE A 166 17.61 -26.22 -8.28
C ILE A 166 18.56 -27.06 -9.13
N MET A 167 18.87 -26.54 -10.32
CA MET A 167 19.79 -27.19 -11.25
C MET A 167 21.24 -26.90 -10.84
N LEU A 168 22.17 -27.77 -11.26
CA LEU A 168 23.60 -27.62 -11.00
C LEU A 168 24.22 -26.35 -11.63
N ASP A 169 23.56 -25.76 -12.64
CA ASP A 169 23.95 -24.51 -13.27
C ASP A 169 23.34 -23.27 -12.58
N GLY A 170 22.60 -23.44 -11.48
CA GLY A 170 22.02 -22.35 -10.68
C GLY A 170 20.67 -21.88 -11.15
N LYS A 171 20.10 -22.54 -12.16
CA LYS A 171 18.71 -22.30 -12.57
C LYS A 171 17.76 -22.85 -11.53
N ILE A 172 16.81 -22.04 -11.14
CA ILE A 172 15.78 -22.38 -10.15
C ILE A 172 14.46 -22.47 -10.89
N PHE A 173 13.75 -23.57 -10.73
CA PHE A 173 12.39 -23.73 -11.24
C PHE A 173 11.40 -23.72 -10.09
N ASP A 174 10.36 -22.91 -10.20
CA ASP A 174 9.21 -23.00 -9.29
C ASP A 174 8.34 -24.23 -9.63
N PRO A 175 7.32 -24.54 -8.81
CA PRO A 175 6.44 -25.69 -9.03
C PRO A 175 5.62 -25.63 -10.31
N ASP A 176 5.51 -24.43 -10.90
CA ASP A 176 4.85 -24.19 -12.19
C ASP A 176 5.84 -24.27 -13.37
N ASN A 177 7.07 -24.73 -13.13
CA ASN A 177 8.18 -24.82 -14.08
C ASN A 177 8.64 -23.46 -14.65
N ARG A 178 8.45 -22.36 -13.91
CA ARG A 178 9.01 -21.06 -14.30
C ARG A 178 10.47 -20.98 -13.89
N LEU A 179 11.29 -20.46 -14.78
CA LEU A 179 12.73 -20.33 -14.58
C LEU A 179 13.08 -19.01 -13.91
N TYR A 180 13.92 -19.09 -12.88
CA TYR A 180 14.55 -17.98 -12.19
C TYR A 180 16.07 -18.19 -12.12
N GLU A 181 16.79 -17.09 -12.22
CA GLU A 181 18.25 -17.05 -12.16
C GLU A 181 18.70 -16.50 -10.82
N VAL A 182 19.84 -17.02 -10.35
CA VAL A 182 20.55 -16.50 -9.18
C VAL A 182 21.24 -15.19 -9.56
N THR A 183 20.90 -14.11 -8.86
CA THR A 183 21.47 -12.79 -9.10
C THR A 183 22.66 -12.50 -8.19
N ASP A 184 22.59 -12.94 -6.93
CA ASP A 184 23.67 -12.82 -5.97
C ASP A 184 23.54 -13.89 -4.88
N ARG A 185 24.61 -14.06 -4.10
CA ARG A 185 24.71 -15.08 -3.06
C ARG A 185 25.73 -14.71 -2.00
N ILE A 186 25.49 -15.15 -0.77
CA ILE A 186 26.46 -15.03 0.32
C ILE A 186 26.23 -16.09 1.39
N VAL A 187 27.31 -16.55 2.02
CA VAL A 187 27.25 -17.43 3.19
C VAL A 187 27.40 -16.59 4.45
N ASP A 188 26.57 -16.80 5.47
CA ASP A 188 26.67 -16.11 6.75
C ASP A 188 27.59 -16.85 7.76
N ASN A 189 27.67 -16.33 8.98
CA ASN A 189 28.49 -16.90 10.06
C ASN A 189 27.95 -18.23 10.63
N TRP A 190 26.72 -18.61 10.31
CA TRP A 190 26.08 -19.86 10.75
C TRP A 190 25.93 -20.86 9.62
N ASN A 191 26.77 -20.74 8.59
CA ASN A 191 26.80 -21.67 7.46
C ASN A 191 25.46 -21.74 6.71
N LYS A 192 24.70 -20.63 6.67
CA LYS A 192 23.53 -20.52 5.80
C LYS A 192 23.91 -19.82 4.50
N LEU A 193 23.48 -20.38 3.39
CA LEU A 193 23.61 -19.80 2.07
C LEU A 193 22.36 -18.97 1.76
N TRP A 194 22.55 -17.67 1.61
CA TRP A 194 21.53 -16.73 1.14
C TRP A 194 21.67 -16.54 -0.37
N ILE A 195 20.55 -16.61 -1.08
CA ILE A 195 20.48 -16.53 -2.53
C ILE A 195 19.44 -15.46 -2.90
N GLY A 196 19.84 -14.54 -3.76
CA GLY A 196 18.94 -13.60 -4.41
C GLY A 196 18.55 -14.13 -5.77
N THR A 197 17.28 -13.98 -6.12
CA THR A 197 16.77 -14.40 -7.43
C THR A 197 16.18 -13.23 -8.21
N ASN A 198 16.03 -13.41 -9.53
CA ASN A 198 15.37 -12.46 -10.41
C ASN A 198 13.84 -12.68 -10.49
N GLY A 199 13.16 -13.03 -9.38
CA GLY A 199 11.69 -13.07 -9.41
C GLY A 199 11.00 -13.82 -8.29
N THR A 200 11.66 -14.77 -7.60
CA THR A 200 11.07 -15.47 -6.44
C THR A 200 11.38 -14.80 -5.10
N GLY A 201 12.22 -13.77 -5.11
CA GLY A 201 12.73 -13.11 -3.91
C GLY A 201 14.01 -13.78 -3.41
N ILE A 202 13.97 -14.23 -2.17
CA ILE A 202 15.16 -14.64 -1.43
C ILE A 202 15.02 -16.12 -1.09
N ALA A 203 16.11 -16.86 -1.25
CA ALA A 203 16.21 -18.21 -0.73
C ALA A 203 17.26 -18.29 0.37
N ARG A 204 16.97 -19.04 1.44
CA ARG A 204 17.87 -19.32 2.55
C ARG A 204 18.04 -20.83 2.65
N GLY A 205 19.26 -21.32 2.45
CA GLY A 205 19.60 -22.74 2.58
C GLY A 205 20.53 -23.00 3.76
N ASP A 206 20.30 -24.09 4.48
CA ASP A 206 21.23 -24.59 5.49
C ASP A 206 22.23 -25.53 4.80
N LEU A 207 23.52 -25.22 4.87
CA LEU A 207 24.55 -26.05 4.23
C LEU A 207 24.88 -27.33 5.01
N ASP A 208 24.59 -27.36 6.32
CA ASP A 208 24.76 -28.56 7.16
C ASP A 208 23.57 -29.52 6.97
N MET A 209 22.33 -29.01 6.91
CA MET A 209 21.12 -29.83 6.72
C MET A 209 20.77 -30.08 5.24
N GLN A 210 21.33 -29.29 4.33
CA GLN A 210 21.06 -29.33 2.89
C GLN A 210 19.59 -29.07 2.53
N ASP A 211 18.85 -28.34 3.36
CA ASP A 211 17.52 -27.83 3.01
C ASP A 211 17.61 -26.40 2.48
N ILE A 212 16.59 -25.98 1.72
CA ILE A 212 16.48 -24.61 1.23
C ILE A 212 15.04 -24.16 1.14
N PHE A 213 14.82 -22.93 1.59
CA PHE A 213 13.52 -22.30 1.69
C PHE A 213 13.46 -21.05 0.83
N PHE A 214 12.34 -20.85 0.15
CA PHE A 214 12.07 -19.65 -0.64
C PHE A 214 11.09 -18.76 0.11
N ARG A 215 11.42 -17.49 0.25
CA ARG A 215 10.64 -16.51 0.99
C ARG A 215 10.35 -15.30 0.12
N LYS A 216 9.06 -14.99 0.06
CA LYS A 216 8.51 -13.73 -0.46
C LYS A 216 8.48 -12.76 0.71
N GLN A 217 8.86 -11.51 0.48
CA GLN A 217 9.04 -10.51 1.54
C GLN A 217 8.42 -9.17 1.21
N SER A 218 7.42 -9.16 0.33
CA SER A 218 6.81 -7.92 -0.12
C SER A 218 5.44 -8.13 -0.70
N ILE A 219 4.81 -7.02 -1.09
CA ILE A 219 3.68 -7.01 -1.99
C ILE A 219 3.98 -7.73 -3.31
N ALA A 220 2.92 -8.23 -3.95
CA ALA A 220 2.94 -8.74 -5.32
C ALA A 220 3.27 -7.63 -6.34
N ALA A 221 3.49 -8.02 -7.59
CA ALA A 221 3.76 -7.14 -8.72
C ALA A 221 2.50 -6.37 -9.17
N ILE A 222 2.06 -5.45 -8.32
CA ILE A 222 0.86 -4.63 -8.51
C ILE A 222 1.18 -3.16 -8.24
N TYR A 223 0.39 -2.28 -8.84
CA TYR A 223 0.18 -0.91 -8.39
C TYR A 223 -0.97 -0.92 -7.38
N PRO A 224 -0.70 -0.87 -6.06
CA PRO A 224 -1.73 -0.86 -5.02
C PRO A 224 -2.86 0.10 -5.35
N LYS A 225 -4.09 -0.41 -5.27
CA LYS A 225 -5.30 0.38 -5.29
C LYS A 225 -5.95 0.41 -3.92
N ASP A 226 -5.86 -0.71 -3.21
CA ASP A 226 -6.52 -0.90 -1.94
C ASP A 226 -5.70 -1.77 -0.98
N VAL A 227 -5.87 -1.52 0.31
CA VAL A 227 -5.29 -2.27 1.43
C VAL A 227 -6.37 -2.47 2.48
N LEU A 228 -6.54 -3.70 2.94
CA LEU A 228 -7.60 -4.07 3.87
C LEU A 228 -7.02 -4.83 5.07
N LEU A 229 -7.29 -4.31 6.27
CA LEU A 229 -6.85 -4.91 7.53
C LEU A 229 -7.86 -5.93 8.05
N ASP A 230 -7.35 -7.08 8.48
CA ASP A 230 -8.15 -8.22 8.92
C ASP A 230 -7.51 -8.90 10.14
N GLY A 231 -7.32 -8.11 11.22
CA GLY A 231 -6.57 -8.55 12.39
C GLY A 231 -5.09 -8.66 12.02
N ASP A 232 -4.51 -9.84 12.23
CA ASP A 232 -3.10 -10.14 11.90
C ASP A 232 -2.86 -10.34 10.39
N PHE A 233 -3.89 -10.18 9.56
CA PHE A 233 -3.81 -10.38 8.12
C PHE A 233 -4.00 -9.06 7.40
N ILE A 234 -3.11 -8.76 6.46
CA ILE A 234 -3.20 -7.57 5.61
C ILE A 234 -3.36 -8.03 4.17
N TRP A 235 -4.48 -7.65 3.55
CA TRP A 235 -4.73 -7.87 2.14
C TRP A 235 -4.29 -6.63 1.35
N MET A 236 -3.58 -6.84 0.25
CA MET A 236 -3.14 -5.77 -0.65
C MET A 236 -3.46 -6.17 -2.08
N ALA A 237 -4.15 -5.30 -2.80
CA ALA A 237 -4.57 -5.59 -4.15
C ALA A 237 -4.55 -4.33 -5.03
N GLY A 238 -4.47 -4.53 -6.34
CA GLY A 238 -4.30 -3.41 -7.25
C GLY A 238 -4.19 -3.84 -8.70
N THR A 239 -3.72 -2.92 -9.53
CA THR A 239 -3.56 -3.17 -10.96
C THR A 239 -2.22 -3.87 -11.22
N PRO A 240 -2.20 -5.07 -11.82
CA PRO A 240 -0.98 -5.79 -12.08
C PRO A 240 -0.11 -5.09 -13.12
N PHE A 241 1.20 -5.25 -12.98
CA PHE A 241 2.15 -4.99 -14.06
C PHE A 241 2.82 -6.29 -14.52
N ASP A 242 3.58 -6.21 -15.61
CA ASP A 242 4.14 -7.39 -16.28
C ASP A 242 5.21 -8.06 -15.40
N SER A 243 4.80 -9.12 -14.70
CA SER A 243 5.61 -9.97 -13.83
C SER A 243 4.84 -11.24 -13.47
N GLU A 244 5.58 -12.31 -13.17
CA GLU A 244 5.02 -13.61 -12.80
C GLU A 244 4.36 -13.60 -11.41
N GLU A 245 4.90 -12.82 -10.49
CA GLU A 245 4.46 -12.79 -9.09
C GLU A 245 3.49 -11.63 -8.82
N ARG A 246 2.40 -11.59 -9.61
CA ARG A 246 1.32 -10.60 -9.53
C ARG A 246 0.08 -11.14 -8.81
N GLY A 247 -0.95 -10.31 -8.68
CA GLY A 247 -2.26 -10.70 -8.14
C GLY A 247 -2.52 -10.10 -6.77
N ILE A 248 -3.39 -10.75 -5.99
CA ILE A 248 -3.75 -10.33 -4.64
C ILE A 248 -2.67 -10.83 -3.67
N ALA A 249 -2.09 -9.92 -2.89
CA ALA A 249 -1.16 -10.28 -1.82
C ALA A 249 -1.87 -10.36 -0.48
N LEU A 250 -1.52 -11.37 0.31
CA LEU A 250 -1.92 -11.56 1.69
C LEU A 250 -0.65 -11.69 2.54
N TRP A 251 -0.57 -10.88 3.58
CA TRP A 251 0.50 -10.93 4.57
C TRP A 251 -0.05 -11.36 5.93
N ASP A 252 0.47 -12.46 6.49
CA ASP A 252 0.30 -12.80 7.91
C ASP A 252 1.42 -12.12 8.70
N THR A 253 1.07 -11.11 9.50
CA THR A 253 2.03 -10.27 10.21
C THR A 253 2.68 -10.98 11.40
N ARG A 254 2.12 -12.10 11.89
CA ARG A 254 2.68 -12.84 13.04
C ARG A 254 3.82 -13.76 12.63
N GLU A 255 3.66 -14.40 11.47
CA GLU A 255 4.64 -15.34 10.91
C GLU A 255 5.52 -14.67 9.85
N ASP A 256 5.25 -13.40 9.54
CA ASP A 256 5.82 -12.66 8.42
C ASP A 256 5.76 -13.47 7.11
N HIS A 257 4.57 -13.99 6.83
CA HIS A 257 4.34 -14.89 5.71
C HIS A 257 3.54 -14.23 4.60
N TRP A 258 4.12 -14.19 3.40
CA TRP A 258 3.50 -13.59 2.21
C TRP A 258 2.97 -14.66 1.26
N THR A 259 1.67 -14.57 0.95
CA THR A 259 0.97 -15.43 0.00
C THR A 259 0.38 -14.61 -1.13
N TYR A 260 0.52 -15.06 -2.38
CA TYR A 260 -0.08 -14.40 -3.54
C TYR A 260 -1.14 -15.29 -4.19
N TYR A 261 -2.27 -14.70 -4.54
CA TYR A 261 -3.37 -15.35 -5.24
C TYR A 261 -3.54 -14.71 -6.62
N LYS A 262 -3.44 -15.53 -7.68
CA LYS A 262 -3.48 -15.04 -9.06
C LYS A 262 -4.35 -15.89 -9.99
N SER A 263 -4.83 -15.22 -11.03
CA SER A 263 -5.47 -15.80 -12.20
C SER A 263 -4.54 -16.76 -12.93
N GLY A 264 -5.11 -17.73 -13.64
CA GLY A 264 -4.37 -18.79 -14.33
C GLY A 264 -3.88 -19.92 -13.42
N ILE A 265 -3.50 -19.63 -12.17
CA ILE A 265 -3.29 -20.66 -11.14
C ILE A 265 -4.62 -21.02 -10.48
N ILE A 266 -5.35 -20.00 -9.99
CA ILE A 266 -6.64 -20.20 -9.34
C ILE A 266 -7.73 -19.95 -10.36
N SER A 267 -8.36 -21.02 -10.82
CA SER A 267 -9.36 -20.98 -11.89
C SER A 267 -10.57 -20.09 -11.61
N SER A 268 -10.84 -19.76 -10.34
CA SER A 268 -11.94 -18.86 -9.95
C SER A 268 -11.57 -17.37 -9.97
N ILE A 269 -10.27 -17.03 -10.08
CA ILE A 269 -9.79 -15.66 -10.20
C ILE A 269 -9.66 -15.35 -11.70
N PHE A 270 -10.59 -14.57 -12.24
CA PHE A 270 -10.62 -14.22 -13.67
C PHE A 270 -9.86 -12.93 -14.01
N SER A 271 -9.66 -12.06 -13.02
CA SER A 271 -8.87 -10.83 -13.17
C SER A 271 -7.98 -10.65 -11.96
N ASP A 272 -6.70 -10.36 -12.21
CA ASP A 272 -5.73 -9.93 -11.19
C ASP A 272 -5.86 -8.43 -10.88
N ASP A 273 -6.60 -7.69 -11.71
CA ASP A 273 -6.82 -6.25 -11.56
C ASP A 273 -7.98 -6.00 -10.59
N VAL A 274 -7.61 -5.70 -9.34
CA VAL A 274 -8.53 -5.43 -8.23
C VAL A 274 -8.52 -3.94 -7.92
N GLN A 275 -9.70 -3.34 -7.91
CA GLN A 275 -9.88 -1.91 -7.65
C GLN A 275 -10.17 -1.60 -6.18
N VAL A 276 -10.88 -2.51 -5.50
CA VAL A 276 -11.39 -2.29 -4.14
C VAL A 276 -11.66 -3.61 -3.42
N MET A 277 -11.64 -3.61 -2.10
CA MET A 277 -11.88 -4.74 -1.22
C MET A 277 -12.83 -4.35 -0.08
N ALA A 278 -13.59 -5.33 0.42
CA ALA A 278 -14.39 -5.15 1.63
C ALA A 278 -14.57 -6.47 2.37
N LYS A 279 -14.65 -6.42 3.70
CA LYS A 279 -14.83 -7.60 4.54
C LYS A 279 -16.23 -7.67 5.12
N ILE A 280 -16.84 -8.86 5.08
CA ILE A 280 -18.04 -9.19 5.84
C ILE A 280 -17.82 -10.49 6.59
N GLY A 281 -17.66 -10.39 7.92
CA GLY A 281 -17.42 -11.55 8.77
C GLY A 281 -16.17 -12.32 8.35
N THR A 282 -16.37 -13.49 7.75
CA THR A 282 -15.29 -14.38 7.28
C THR A 282 -15.05 -14.31 5.77
N GLU A 283 -15.81 -13.50 5.05
CA GLU A 283 -15.68 -13.35 3.60
C GLU A 283 -15.02 -12.02 3.27
N ILE A 284 -14.03 -12.07 2.40
CA ILE A 284 -13.40 -10.90 1.79
C ILE A 284 -13.93 -10.81 0.36
N PHE A 285 -14.45 -9.64 -0.01
CA PHE A 285 -14.93 -9.33 -1.35
C PHE A 285 -13.91 -8.46 -2.07
N PHE A 286 -13.75 -8.68 -3.36
CA PHE A 286 -12.82 -7.99 -4.22
C PHE A 286 -13.59 -7.50 -5.46
N GLY A 287 -13.61 -6.19 -5.66
CA GLY A 287 -14.12 -5.56 -6.87
C GLY A 287 -13.03 -5.60 -7.93
N THR A 288 -13.27 -6.31 -9.03
CA THR A 288 -12.29 -6.48 -10.12
C THR A 288 -12.79 -5.83 -11.41
N GLU A 289 -11.91 -5.66 -12.39
CA GLU A 289 -12.31 -5.23 -13.76
C GLU A 289 -13.17 -6.27 -14.51
N GLN A 290 -13.40 -7.45 -13.93
CA GLN A 290 -14.27 -8.50 -14.47
C GLN A 290 -15.37 -8.94 -13.49
N GLY A 291 -15.87 -7.99 -12.69
CA GLY A 291 -16.96 -8.21 -11.73
C GLY A 291 -16.47 -8.54 -10.31
N LEU A 292 -17.32 -9.21 -9.53
CA LEU A 292 -17.09 -9.41 -8.10
C LEU A 292 -16.48 -10.79 -7.82
N LEU A 293 -15.45 -10.80 -6.98
CA LEU A 293 -14.81 -12.00 -6.47
C LEU A 293 -14.96 -12.04 -4.94
N SER A 294 -15.02 -13.23 -4.36
CA SER A 294 -14.97 -13.39 -2.90
C SER A 294 -14.06 -14.52 -2.49
N PHE A 295 -13.50 -14.41 -1.30
CA PHE A 295 -12.74 -15.45 -0.63
C PHE A 295 -13.34 -15.74 0.75
N ASN A 296 -13.77 -16.99 0.95
CA ASN A 296 -14.25 -17.43 2.26
C ASN A 296 -13.07 -17.99 3.07
N LYS A 297 -12.63 -17.26 4.09
CA LYS A 297 -11.46 -17.60 4.90
C LYS A 297 -11.57 -18.95 5.63
N LYS A 298 -12.78 -19.33 6.07
CA LYS A 298 -12.99 -20.59 6.80
C LYS A 298 -12.93 -21.82 5.90
N LYS A 299 -13.32 -21.67 4.64
CA LYS A 299 -13.36 -22.76 3.65
C LYS A 299 -12.18 -22.71 2.68
N GLU A 300 -11.36 -21.68 2.77
CA GLU A 300 -10.28 -21.34 1.83
C GLU A 300 -10.75 -21.41 0.37
N LYS A 301 -11.95 -20.88 0.12
CA LYS A 301 -12.63 -21.05 -1.17
C LYS A 301 -12.88 -19.71 -1.84
N TRP A 302 -12.40 -19.61 -3.08
CA TRP A 302 -12.71 -18.53 -4.01
C TRP A 302 -14.06 -18.76 -4.68
N THR A 303 -14.87 -17.71 -4.79
CA THR A 303 -16.15 -17.71 -5.53
C THR A 303 -16.24 -16.46 -6.40
N ASN A 304 -16.46 -16.67 -7.69
CA ASN A 304 -16.62 -15.61 -8.68
C ASN A 304 -18.11 -15.34 -8.97
N TYR A 305 -18.48 -14.07 -9.10
CA TYR A 305 -19.82 -13.61 -9.46
C TYR A 305 -19.77 -12.80 -10.77
N GLN A 306 -19.91 -13.50 -11.90
CA GLN A 306 -19.83 -12.89 -13.24
C GLN A 306 -21.04 -12.04 -13.65
N ARG A 307 -20.81 -11.20 -14.67
CA ARG A 307 -21.82 -10.47 -15.45
C ARG A 307 -22.85 -11.43 -16.05
N GLY A 308 -24.13 -11.06 -15.91
CA GLY A 308 -25.28 -11.81 -16.43
C GLY A 308 -25.99 -12.69 -15.39
N ASN A 309 -25.29 -13.11 -14.33
CA ASN A 309 -25.92 -13.87 -13.25
C ASN A 309 -26.31 -13.00 -12.05
N VAL A 310 -25.62 -11.88 -11.81
CA VAL A 310 -25.68 -11.24 -10.49
C VAL A 310 -25.48 -9.70 -10.49
N VAL A 311 -24.32 -9.20 -10.93
CA VAL A 311 -24.01 -7.76 -11.04
C VAL A 311 -23.99 -7.40 -12.52
N LYS A 312 -24.78 -6.41 -12.95
CA LYS A 312 -24.91 -6.05 -14.39
C LYS A 312 -23.78 -5.15 -14.91
N SER A 313 -22.64 -5.07 -14.22
CA SER A 313 -21.49 -4.25 -14.60
C SER A 313 -20.20 -5.03 -14.37
N ASP A 314 -19.26 -4.92 -15.30
CA ASP A 314 -17.91 -5.49 -15.16
C ASP A 314 -17.01 -4.59 -14.29
N LYS A 315 -17.37 -3.31 -14.13
CA LYS A 315 -16.58 -2.32 -13.39
C LYS A 315 -17.21 -2.04 -12.04
N ILE A 316 -16.52 -2.49 -11.01
CA ILE A 316 -16.84 -2.21 -9.60
C ILE A 316 -15.93 -1.08 -9.15
N TYR A 317 -16.53 0.04 -8.75
CA TYR A 317 -15.79 1.23 -8.32
C TYR A 317 -15.51 1.23 -6.82
N ASP A 318 -16.44 0.71 -6.02
CA ASP A 318 -16.34 0.72 -4.57
C ASP A 318 -17.15 -0.42 -3.95
N LEU A 319 -16.70 -0.89 -2.78
CA LEU A 319 -17.37 -1.90 -1.98
C LEU A 319 -17.50 -1.40 -0.55
N LEU A 320 -18.72 -1.36 -0.04
CA LEU A 320 -19.01 -0.93 1.33
C LEU A 320 -19.72 -2.04 2.09
N ALA A 321 -19.05 -2.56 3.12
CA ALA A 321 -19.66 -3.44 4.10
C ALA A 321 -20.33 -2.61 5.20
N HIS A 322 -21.65 -2.72 5.35
CA HIS A 322 -22.38 -2.05 6.43
C HIS A 322 -23.47 -2.95 6.99
N LYS A 323 -23.48 -3.15 8.32
CA LYS A 323 -24.46 -4.00 9.03
C LYS A 323 -24.63 -5.39 8.40
N ASN A 324 -23.52 -6.02 8.02
CA ASN A 324 -23.45 -7.35 7.38
C ASN A 324 -24.12 -7.42 5.99
N ILE A 325 -24.31 -6.28 5.33
CA ILE A 325 -24.76 -6.16 3.94
C ILE A 325 -23.62 -5.55 3.13
N LEU A 326 -23.43 -6.04 1.90
CA LEU A 326 -22.46 -5.48 0.97
C LEU A 326 -23.19 -4.54 -0.01
N TYR A 327 -22.72 -3.31 -0.11
CA TYR A 327 -23.14 -2.35 -1.11
C TYR A 327 -22.03 -2.25 -2.17
N ILE A 328 -22.41 -2.34 -3.44
CA ILE A 328 -21.48 -2.47 -4.57
C ILE A 328 -21.72 -1.32 -5.53
N ALA A 329 -20.77 -0.40 -5.64
CA ALA A 329 -20.85 0.74 -6.56
C ALA A 329 -20.38 0.35 -7.96
N THR A 330 -21.12 0.78 -8.98
CA THR A 330 -20.86 0.40 -10.38
C THR A 330 -21.15 1.55 -11.34
N VAL A 331 -20.86 1.33 -12.63
CA VAL A 331 -21.24 2.24 -13.73
C VAL A 331 -22.76 2.41 -13.88
N TYR A 332 -23.54 1.43 -13.42
CA TYR A 332 -25.00 1.39 -13.60
C TYR A 332 -25.75 1.50 -12.26
N GLY A 333 -25.32 2.42 -11.41
CA GLY A 333 -25.83 2.58 -10.05
C GLY A 333 -25.08 1.71 -9.05
N PHE A 334 -25.76 1.32 -7.97
CA PHE A 334 -25.22 0.39 -6.98
C PHE A 334 -26.11 -0.84 -6.80
N PHE A 335 -25.51 -1.93 -6.33
CA PHE A 335 -26.17 -3.19 -5.99
C PHE A 335 -26.05 -3.46 -4.48
N VAL A 336 -26.98 -4.23 -3.96
CA VAL A 336 -27.01 -4.68 -2.57
C VAL A 336 -26.93 -6.20 -2.56
N TYR A 337 -25.94 -6.73 -1.86
CA TYR A 337 -25.78 -8.16 -1.62
C TYR A 337 -25.99 -8.47 -0.15
N ASP A 338 -26.94 -9.36 0.11
CA ASP A 338 -27.17 -9.93 1.43
C ASP A 338 -26.48 -11.30 1.52
N PRO A 339 -25.42 -11.45 2.33
CA PRO A 339 -24.71 -12.72 2.49
C PRO A 339 -25.56 -13.84 3.10
N GLN A 340 -26.63 -13.52 3.86
CA GLN A 340 -27.49 -14.53 4.48
C GLN A 340 -28.36 -15.22 3.43
N THR A 341 -29.02 -14.43 2.58
CA THR A 341 -29.87 -14.94 1.50
C THR A 341 -29.09 -15.26 0.23
N LYS A 342 -27.88 -14.73 0.10
CA LYS A 342 -27.03 -14.73 -1.10
C LYS A 342 -27.69 -14.06 -2.31
N ILE A 343 -28.64 -13.16 -2.05
CA ILE A 343 -29.39 -12.47 -3.09
C ILE A 343 -28.71 -11.14 -3.38
N PHE A 344 -28.63 -10.83 -4.68
CA PHE A 344 -28.24 -9.53 -5.17
C PHE A 344 -29.49 -8.81 -5.63
N SER A 345 -29.64 -7.57 -5.19
CA SER A 345 -30.74 -6.70 -5.54
C SER A 345 -30.22 -5.35 -5.99
N GLN A 346 -31.01 -4.66 -6.80
CA GLN A 346 -30.74 -3.29 -7.21
C GLN A 346 -31.98 -2.45 -6.89
N PRO A 347 -31.84 -1.33 -6.16
CA PRO A 347 -32.99 -0.46 -5.89
C PRO A 347 -33.69 0.00 -7.17
N GLU A 348 -35.02 0.02 -7.14
CA GLU A 348 -35.85 0.45 -8.27
C GLU A 348 -35.89 1.98 -8.38
N ASN A 349 -34.79 2.58 -8.84
CA ASN A 349 -34.74 3.99 -9.17
C ASN A 349 -34.09 4.21 -10.54
N LEU A 350 -34.88 4.67 -11.52
CA LEU A 350 -34.41 4.88 -12.90
C LEU A 350 -33.27 5.90 -12.99
N LEU A 351 -33.26 6.92 -12.12
CA LEU A 351 -32.22 7.94 -12.14
C LEU A 351 -30.85 7.36 -11.77
N LEU A 352 -30.78 6.37 -10.88
CA LEU A 352 -29.52 5.72 -10.52
C LEU A 352 -29.08 4.65 -11.52
N LYS A 353 -30.03 3.92 -12.13
CA LYS A 353 -29.70 2.83 -13.07
C LYS A 353 -28.90 3.29 -14.29
N GLN A 354 -28.91 4.58 -14.59
CA GLN A 354 -28.18 5.20 -15.70
C GLN A 354 -26.98 6.04 -15.26
N ASN A 355 -26.69 6.09 -13.96
CA ASN A 355 -25.66 6.96 -13.39
C ASN A 355 -24.61 6.13 -12.65
N ALA A 356 -23.35 6.49 -12.86
CA ALA A 356 -22.25 5.84 -12.18
C ALA A 356 -22.23 6.26 -10.70
N VAL A 357 -22.02 5.28 -9.82
CA VAL A 357 -21.71 5.49 -8.42
C VAL A 357 -20.23 5.18 -8.24
N TYR A 358 -19.45 6.16 -7.78
CA TYR A 358 -17.99 6.05 -7.68
C TYR A 358 -17.51 5.64 -6.29
N LYS A 359 -18.19 6.09 -5.24
CA LYS A 359 -17.84 5.84 -3.84
C LYS A 359 -19.09 5.80 -2.97
N LEU A 360 -19.05 5.04 -1.89
CA LEU A 360 -20.12 4.82 -0.94
C LEU A 360 -19.62 5.13 0.47
N CYS A 361 -20.48 5.70 1.31
CA CYS A 361 -20.26 5.71 2.75
C CYS A 361 -21.59 5.52 3.49
N ALA A 362 -21.54 5.12 4.76
CA ALA A 362 -22.74 4.81 5.53
C ALA A 362 -22.84 5.62 6.82
N SER A 363 -24.05 6.06 7.12
CA SER A 363 -24.50 6.35 8.48
C SER A 363 -25.29 5.15 9.02
N ASP A 364 -25.83 5.28 10.24
CA ASP A 364 -26.68 4.23 10.81
C ASP A 364 -27.98 3.99 10.03
N SER A 365 -28.55 5.01 9.36
CA SER A 365 -29.85 4.91 8.70
C SER A 365 -29.80 5.03 7.18
N ALA A 366 -28.69 5.49 6.63
CA ALA A 366 -28.59 5.80 5.21
C ALA A 366 -27.22 5.48 4.63
N ILE A 367 -27.20 5.13 3.34
CA ILE A 367 -26.00 5.04 2.50
C ILE A 367 -25.92 6.29 1.63
N PHE A 368 -24.80 6.99 1.68
CA PHE A 368 -24.53 8.12 0.80
C PHE A 368 -23.71 7.65 -0.41
N LEU A 369 -24.04 8.18 -1.57
CA LEU A 369 -23.49 7.78 -2.86
C LEU A 369 -22.83 9.00 -3.50
N ALA A 370 -21.55 8.87 -3.86
CA ALA A 370 -20.86 9.79 -4.75
C ALA A 370 -21.20 9.43 -6.20
N THR A 371 -21.83 10.33 -6.94
CA THR A 371 -22.29 10.06 -8.31
C THR A 371 -21.84 11.12 -9.31
N ASN A 372 -22.01 10.84 -10.60
CA ASN A 372 -21.82 11.82 -11.67
C ASN A 372 -22.83 13.00 -11.63
N GLN A 373 -23.94 12.87 -10.89
CA GLN A 373 -25.00 13.89 -10.75
C GLN A 373 -25.05 14.52 -9.35
N GLY A 374 -24.01 14.33 -8.54
CA GLY A 374 -23.94 14.86 -7.18
C GLY A 374 -24.03 13.77 -6.12
N ILE A 375 -24.53 14.14 -4.95
CA ILE A 375 -24.66 13.25 -3.80
C ILE A 375 -26.08 12.69 -3.76
N ALA A 376 -26.20 11.37 -3.62
CA ALA A 376 -27.48 10.73 -3.35
C ALA A 376 -27.47 10.08 -1.96
N GLU A 377 -28.62 10.09 -1.30
CA GLU A 377 -28.85 9.43 -0.02
C GLU A 377 -29.89 8.33 -0.22
N PHE A 378 -29.51 7.10 0.13
CA PHE A 378 -30.36 5.92 0.14
C PHE A 378 -30.73 5.61 1.59
N ASP A 379 -31.99 5.81 1.94
CA ASP A 379 -32.53 5.43 3.24
C ASP A 379 -32.70 3.91 3.31
N ILE A 380 -32.01 3.28 4.26
CA ILE A 380 -31.93 1.82 4.39
C ILE A 380 -33.31 1.23 4.72
N SER A 381 -34.11 1.93 5.53
CA SER A 381 -35.38 1.41 6.06
C SER A 381 -36.50 1.43 5.03
N SER A 382 -36.63 2.54 4.32
CA SER A 382 -37.68 2.79 3.34
C SER A 382 -37.26 2.38 1.92
N GLN A 383 -35.97 2.08 1.72
CA GLN A 383 -35.33 1.83 0.43
C GLN A 383 -35.56 2.96 -0.59
N LYS A 384 -35.77 4.18 -0.09
CA LYS A 384 -35.97 5.37 -0.93
C LYS A 384 -34.66 6.09 -1.13
N LEU A 385 -34.51 6.66 -2.32
CA LEU A 385 -33.39 7.49 -2.67
C LEU A 385 -33.84 8.94 -2.87
N LYS A 386 -33.04 9.87 -2.36
CA LYS A 386 -33.16 11.31 -2.63
C LYS A 386 -31.80 11.87 -3.05
N LEU A 387 -31.78 12.84 -3.95
CA LEU A 387 -30.59 13.63 -4.24
C LEU A 387 -30.43 14.70 -3.16
N ILE A 388 -29.23 14.82 -2.60
CA ILE A 388 -28.88 15.92 -1.71
C ILE A 388 -28.44 17.08 -2.60
N ASN A 389 -29.23 18.15 -2.60
CA ASN A 389 -28.81 19.40 -3.21
C ASN A 389 -27.80 20.06 -2.28
N SER A 390 -26.53 20.06 -2.69
CA SER A 390 -25.48 20.63 -1.91
C SER A 390 -25.59 22.14 -2.07
N ARG A 391 -25.81 22.84 -0.95
CA ARG A 391 -25.81 24.31 -0.94
C ARG A 391 -24.38 24.88 -1.01
N SER A 392 -23.45 24.06 -1.49
CA SER A 392 -22.03 24.33 -1.59
C SER A 392 -21.75 25.23 -2.79
N ALA A 393 -20.69 26.02 -2.72
CA ALA A 393 -20.17 26.73 -3.88
C ALA A 393 -19.44 25.79 -4.87
N ILE A 394 -19.25 24.53 -4.50
CA ILE A 394 -18.63 23.50 -5.34
C ILE A 394 -19.70 22.96 -6.28
N ALA A 395 -19.33 22.77 -7.55
CA ALA A 395 -20.26 22.20 -8.52
C ALA A 395 -20.67 20.79 -8.09
N ASP A 396 -21.98 20.58 -7.92
CA ASP A 396 -22.62 19.30 -7.56
C ASP A 396 -22.57 18.24 -8.68
N ASN A 397 -21.67 18.40 -9.64
CA ASN A 397 -21.52 17.46 -10.74
C ASN A 397 -20.20 16.72 -10.57
N TYR A 398 -20.26 15.39 -10.71
CA TYR A 398 -19.12 14.48 -10.54
C TYR A 398 -18.47 14.57 -9.15
N ILE A 399 -19.01 13.77 -8.22
CA ILE A 399 -18.43 13.56 -6.89
C ILE A 399 -17.52 12.33 -6.96
N SER A 400 -16.23 12.51 -6.72
CA SER A 400 -15.23 11.43 -6.85
C SER A 400 -15.06 10.61 -5.58
N ALA A 401 -15.22 11.25 -4.41
CA ALA A 401 -15.10 10.62 -3.11
C ALA A 401 -16.12 11.18 -2.12
N ILE A 402 -16.55 10.35 -1.17
CA ILE A 402 -17.48 10.73 -0.11
C ILE A 402 -17.13 9.96 1.16
N GLY A 403 -17.22 10.63 2.30
CA GLY A 403 -16.90 10.08 3.60
C GLY A 403 -17.86 10.60 4.66
N TYR A 404 -18.24 9.74 5.60
CA TYR A 404 -19.16 10.08 6.68
C TYR A 404 -18.58 9.67 8.04
N SER A 405 -18.56 10.60 8.98
CA SER A 405 -18.24 10.31 10.39
C SER A 405 -18.94 11.32 11.30
N ASN A 406 -19.53 10.88 12.42
CA ASN A 406 -20.09 11.77 13.45
C ASN A 406 -21.08 12.85 12.96
N ASN A 407 -21.95 12.52 11.98
CA ASN A 407 -22.86 13.45 11.27
C ASN A 407 -22.21 14.45 10.32
N GLN A 408 -20.89 14.37 10.16
CA GLN A 408 -20.16 15.11 9.16
C GLN A 408 -20.11 14.30 7.88
N LEU A 409 -20.61 14.89 6.80
CA LEU A 409 -20.49 14.35 5.47
C LEU A 409 -19.50 15.21 4.68
N TRP A 410 -18.39 14.60 4.30
CA TRP A 410 -17.36 15.19 3.48
C TRP A 410 -17.44 14.61 2.07
N PHE A 411 -17.22 15.43 1.05
CA PHE A 411 -17.26 14.99 -0.33
C PHE A 411 -16.31 15.80 -1.20
N ALA A 412 -15.76 15.16 -2.22
CA ALA A 412 -14.89 15.79 -3.19
C ALA A 412 -15.62 15.96 -4.52
N GLY A 413 -15.82 17.21 -4.94
CA GLY A 413 -16.33 17.56 -6.27
C GLY A 413 -15.22 18.11 -7.17
N LEU A 414 -15.53 18.37 -8.43
CA LEU A 414 -14.54 18.85 -9.42
C LEU A 414 -13.77 20.11 -8.99
N ASN A 415 -14.43 20.98 -8.22
CA ASN A 415 -13.91 22.31 -7.90
C ASN A 415 -13.54 22.48 -6.41
N GLY A 416 -13.50 21.39 -5.63
CA GLY A 416 -13.08 21.46 -4.22
C GLY A 416 -13.68 20.39 -3.32
N ILE A 417 -13.47 20.58 -2.03
CA ILE A 417 -13.98 19.72 -0.97
C ILE A 417 -15.19 20.37 -0.30
N GLY A 418 -16.31 19.68 -0.30
CA GLY A 418 -17.52 20.09 0.40
C GLY A 418 -17.63 19.39 1.74
N TYR A 419 -18.23 20.10 2.69
CA TYR A 419 -18.53 19.61 4.02
C TYR A 419 -19.96 19.99 4.37
N THR A 420 -20.67 19.08 5.02
CA THR A 420 -21.93 19.38 5.68
C THR A 420 -22.07 18.66 7.01
N ASP A 421 -22.55 19.38 8.02
CA ASP A 421 -23.06 18.76 9.25
C ASP A 421 -24.56 18.50 9.05
N LEU A 422 -24.95 17.22 9.01
CA LEU A 422 -26.32 16.82 8.69
C LEU A 422 -27.34 17.21 9.76
N LYS A 423 -26.93 17.48 11.00
CA LYS A 423 -27.82 17.87 12.10
C LYS A 423 -28.16 19.36 12.05
N SER A 424 -27.14 20.19 11.85
CA SER A 424 -27.24 21.64 11.79
C SER A 424 -27.52 22.18 10.39
N ALA A 425 -27.37 21.33 9.36
CA ALA A 425 -27.46 21.68 7.95
C ALA A 425 -26.50 22.82 7.55
N ILE A 426 -25.36 22.94 8.24
CA ILE A 426 -24.30 23.90 7.92
C ILE A 426 -23.47 23.33 6.77
N TRP A 427 -23.29 24.13 5.72
CA TRP A 427 -22.47 23.80 4.56
C TRP A 427 -21.19 24.63 4.56
N LYS A 428 -20.05 23.99 4.33
CA LYS A 428 -18.78 24.65 4.04
C LYS A 428 -18.21 24.11 2.72
N SER A 429 -17.44 24.96 2.05
CA SER A 429 -16.80 24.63 0.79
C SER A 429 -15.34 25.10 0.85
N TYR A 430 -14.43 24.23 0.45
CA TYR A 430 -13.01 24.51 0.34
C TYR A 430 -12.60 24.41 -1.14
N PRO A 431 -12.50 25.55 -1.86
CA PRO A 431 -12.20 25.54 -3.29
C PRO A 431 -10.83 24.94 -3.61
N ALA A 432 -10.76 24.14 -4.66
CA ALA A 432 -9.55 23.44 -5.11
C ALA A 432 -8.37 24.38 -5.42
N LEU A 433 -8.65 25.60 -5.89
CA LEU A 433 -7.65 26.63 -6.18
C LEU A 433 -6.81 26.99 -4.95
N ASN A 434 -7.41 26.89 -3.76
CA ASN A 434 -6.76 27.17 -2.49
C ASN A 434 -6.01 25.94 -1.95
N LEU A 435 -6.34 24.74 -2.46
CA LEU A 435 -5.77 23.46 -2.04
C LEU A 435 -4.66 22.93 -2.96
N SER A 436 -4.39 23.59 -4.10
CA SER A 436 -3.41 23.16 -5.13
C SER A 436 -3.68 21.77 -5.74
N PHE A 437 -4.94 21.34 -5.81
CA PHE A 437 -5.35 20.10 -6.48
C PHE A 437 -6.35 20.40 -7.61
N LYS A 438 -6.49 19.52 -8.60
CA LYS A 438 -7.57 19.61 -9.61
C LYS A 438 -8.08 18.22 -9.95
N ASN A 439 -9.29 17.88 -9.50
CA ASN A 439 -9.95 16.58 -9.74
C ASN A 439 -9.14 15.36 -9.24
N ASP A 440 -8.54 15.47 -8.05
CA ASP A 440 -7.50 14.53 -7.64
C ASP A 440 -7.84 13.66 -6.44
N ILE A 441 -8.99 13.85 -5.77
CA ILE A 441 -9.31 13.12 -4.53
C ILE A 441 -10.01 11.80 -4.84
N THR A 442 -9.40 10.70 -4.40
CA THR A 442 -9.89 9.34 -4.62
C THR A 442 -10.53 8.71 -3.38
N ASP A 443 -10.16 9.19 -2.18
CA ASP A 443 -10.70 8.67 -0.94
C ASP A 443 -10.72 9.70 0.20
N ILE A 444 -11.57 9.46 1.20
CA ILE A 444 -11.72 10.27 2.41
C ILE A 444 -11.79 9.33 3.62
N ALA A 445 -10.85 9.47 4.55
CA ALA A 445 -10.78 8.70 5.77
C ALA A 445 -10.81 9.59 7.02
N PHE A 446 -11.19 9.01 8.15
CA PHE A 446 -11.39 9.73 9.41
C PHE A 446 -10.57 9.07 10.52
N THR A 447 -9.89 9.92 11.28
CA THR A 447 -9.37 9.59 12.61
C THR A 447 -10.21 10.33 13.65
N ASP A 448 -9.95 10.13 14.94
CA ASP A 448 -10.68 10.84 16.00
C ASP A 448 -10.48 12.37 15.93
N LEU A 449 -9.34 12.82 15.39
CA LEU A 449 -8.93 14.23 15.38
C LEU A 449 -8.99 14.86 13.98
N TYR A 450 -8.67 14.09 12.94
CA TYR A 450 -8.39 14.62 11.61
C TYR A 450 -9.20 13.94 10.51
N VAL A 451 -9.43 14.69 9.43
CA VAL A 451 -9.98 14.18 8.18
C VAL A 451 -8.85 14.09 7.15
N TRP A 452 -8.71 12.94 6.52
CA TRP A 452 -7.64 12.65 5.58
C TRP A 452 -8.21 12.43 4.18
N PHE A 453 -7.50 12.91 3.17
CA PHE A 453 -7.91 12.84 1.77
C PHE A 453 -6.79 12.26 0.93
N ALA A 454 -7.07 11.15 0.26
CA ALA A 454 -6.16 10.55 -0.70
C ALA A 454 -6.21 11.36 -1.99
N THR A 455 -5.06 11.81 -2.50
CA THR A 455 -5.02 12.63 -3.71
C THR A 455 -3.95 12.18 -4.70
N ASN A 456 -4.02 12.67 -5.96
CA ASN A 456 -2.95 12.47 -6.93
C ASN A 456 -1.65 13.29 -6.68
N ASN A 457 -1.66 14.28 -5.78
CA ASN A 457 -0.47 15.11 -5.51
C ASN A 457 -0.04 15.13 -4.02
N GLY A 458 -0.47 14.14 -3.23
CA GLY A 458 -0.07 13.95 -1.85
C GLY A 458 -1.19 13.38 -0.97
N LEU A 459 -0.92 13.24 0.31
CA LEU A 459 -1.92 12.97 1.34
C LEU A 459 -2.31 14.29 2.00
N LEU A 460 -3.58 14.68 1.90
CA LEU A 460 -4.06 15.92 2.48
C LEU A 460 -4.74 15.64 3.82
N LYS A 461 -4.40 16.41 4.86
CA LYS A 461 -4.96 16.34 6.20
C LYS A 461 -5.68 17.65 6.51
N TYR A 462 -6.86 17.55 7.09
CA TYR A 462 -7.60 18.67 7.64
C TYR A 462 -7.70 18.53 9.16
N ASP A 463 -7.30 19.59 9.85
CA ASP A 463 -7.44 19.81 11.28
C ASP A 463 -8.72 20.64 11.53
N PRO A 464 -9.80 20.02 12.03
CA PRO A 464 -11.06 20.72 12.29
C PRO A 464 -10.98 21.70 13.46
N GLU A 465 -10.08 21.48 14.43
CA GLU A 465 -9.94 22.37 15.59
C GLU A 465 -9.28 23.69 15.22
N ARG A 466 -8.25 23.61 14.37
CA ARG A 466 -7.49 24.78 13.90
C ARG A 466 -8.02 25.36 12.58
N ASP A 467 -8.96 24.66 11.93
CA ASP A 467 -9.45 24.98 10.58
C ASP A 467 -8.29 25.10 9.58
N TYR A 468 -7.44 24.07 9.57
CA TYR A 468 -6.13 24.12 8.93
C TYR A 468 -5.86 22.88 8.07
N TRP A 469 -5.12 23.07 6.97
CA TRP A 469 -4.80 22.02 6.00
C TRP A 469 -3.29 21.74 5.93
N TYR A 470 -2.91 20.47 5.90
CA TYR A 470 -1.54 19.99 5.72
C TYR A 470 -1.45 19.02 4.54
N ILE A 471 -0.35 19.05 3.79
CA ILE A 471 -0.10 18.13 2.69
C ILE A 471 1.20 17.38 2.93
N TYR A 472 1.13 16.05 2.91
CA TYR A 472 2.29 15.17 2.94
C TYR A 472 2.58 14.67 1.53
N THR A 473 3.87 14.66 1.18
CA THR A 473 4.36 14.30 -0.15
C THR A 473 5.54 13.32 -0.04
N THR A 474 6.15 12.98 -1.17
CA THR A 474 7.41 12.21 -1.19
C THR A 474 8.57 12.90 -0.47
N GLU A 475 8.47 14.21 -0.22
CA GLU A 475 9.45 14.93 0.59
C GLU A 475 9.34 14.53 2.08
N ASP A 476 8.13 14.26 2.56
CA ASP A 476 7.85 13.91 3.96
C ASP A 476 8.12 12.45 4.27
N GLY A 477 7.86 11.55 3.31
CA GLY A 477 8.03 10.11 3.52
C GLY A 477 7.13 9.23 2.67
N LEU A 478 6.16 9.81 1.97
CA LEU A 478 5.25 9.07 1.10
C LEU A 478 6.01 8.40 -0.05
N ALA A 479 5.64 7.18 -0.43
CA ALA A 479 6.32 6.46 -1.51
C ALA A 479 6.10 7.11 -2.89
N ASP A 480 4.88 7.55 -3.18
CA ASP A 480 4.47 8.27 -4.40
C ASP A 480 3.36 9.26 -4.06
N ASN A 481 3.36 10.44 -4.66
CA ASN A 481 2.35 11.47 -4.39
C ASN A 481 0.92 11.05 -4.80
N ARG A 482 0.76 10.02 -5.62
CA ARG A 482 -0.56 9.48 -5.96
C ARG A 482 -0.99 8.48 -4.90
N VAL A 483 -1.88 8.91 -4.03
CA VAL A 483 -2.53 8.06 -3.02
C VAL A 483 -3.90 7.66 -3.56
N SER A 484 -4.21 6.36 -3.58
CA SER A 484 -5.50 5.86 -4.06
C SER A 484 -6.49 5.54 -2.95
N HIS A 485 -6.01 5.05 -1.81
CA HIS A 485 -6.81 4.59 -0.67
C HIS A 485 -6.08 4.86 0.65
N ILE A 486 -6.87 5.05 1.70
CA ILE A 486 -6.41 5.24 3.08
C ILE A 486 -7.22 4.30 3.98
N GLU A 487 -6.53 3.36 4.61
CA GLU A 487 -7.09 2.50 5.65
C GLU A 487 -6.54 2.94 7.01
N VAL A 488 -7.42 3.17 8.00
CA VAL A 488 -7.05 3.72 9.31
C VAL A 488 -6.89 2.60 10.33
N ASP A 489 -5.79 2.63 11.08
CA ASP A 489 -5.44 1.63 12.10
C ASP A 489 -4.88 2.30 13.36
N GLY A 490 -5.77 2.85 14.18
CA GLY A 490 -5.39 3.62 15.37
C GLY A 490 -4.47 4.79 15.01
N ASP A 491 -3.23 4.73 15.48
CA ASP A 491 -2.20 5.76 15.25
C ASP A 491 -1.51 5.63 13.88
N PHE A 492 -1.90 4.66 13.06
CA PHE A 492 -1.34 4.40 11.74
C PHE A 492 -2.36 4.64 10.62
N LEU A 493 -1.86 5.10 9.48
CA LEU A 493 -2.57 5.11 8.19
C LEU A 493 -1.85 4.17 7.24
N TRP A 494 -2.58 3.27 6.61
CA TRP A 494 -2.10 2.44 5.52
C TRP A 494 -2.51 3.08 4.18
N LEU A 495 -1.51 3.49 3.41
CA LEU A 495 -1.66 4.30 2.22
C LEU A 495 -1.31 3.48 0.97
N SER A 496 -2.28 3.30 0.08
CA SER A 496 -2.03 2.66 -1.21
C SER A 496 -1.46 3.67 -2.21
N THR A 497 -0.28 3.38 -2.75
CA THR A 497 0.37 4.22 -3.77
C THR A 497 0.92 3.36 -4.92
N PRO A 498 1.15 3.91 -6.13
CA PRO A 498 1.76 3.17 -7.23
C PRO A 498 3.18 2.61 -6.95
N LYS A 499 3.86 3.04 -5.89
CA LYS A 499 5.20 2.50 -5.54
C LYS A 499 5.19 1.53 -4.36
N GLY A 500 4.02 1.15 -3.88
CA GLY A 500 3.85 0.25 -2.74
C GLY A 500 2.83 0.78 -1.74
N VAL A 501 2.63 0.00 -0.68
CA VAL A 501 1.79 0.38 0.44
C VAL A 501 2.67 1.00 1.52
N THR A 502 2.29 2.18 2.01
CA THR A 502 3.04 2.89 3.06
C THR A 502 2.23 2.93 4.35
N SER A 503 2.79 2.42 5.43
CA SER A 503 2.30 2.67 6.78
C SER A 503 2.88 3.99 7.28
N PHE A 504 2.02 4.90 7.70
CA PHE A 504 2.37 6.19 8.27
C PHE A 504 1.85 6.29 9.71
N ARG A 505 2.75 6.38 10.68
CA ARG A 505 2.40 6.70 12.06
C ARG A 505 2.07 8.18 12.16
N TRP A 506 0.79 8.54 12.04
CA TRP A 506 0.37 9.94 12.00
C TRP A 506 0.33 10.60 13.37
N TYR A 507 0.12 9.80 14.43
CA TYR A 507 0.11 10.24 15.82
C TYR A 507 1.26 9.63 16.62
N SER A 508 1.95 10.46 17.39
CA SER A 508 2.94 10.03 18.38
C SER A 508 2.98 11.05 19.52
N ASP A 509 2.98 10.57 20.76
CA ASP A 509 3.02 11.43 21.93
C ASP A 509 4.26 12.34 21.89
N GLY A 510 4.03 13.66 21.91
CA GLY A 510 5.09 14.66 21.87
C GLY A 510 5.49 15.14 20.46
N ARG A 511 4.88 14.60 19.39
CA ARG A 511 5.00 15.21 18.05
C ARG A 511 4.10 16.44 17.98
N PHE A 512 4.71 17.63 17.96
CA PHE A 512 3.98 18.88 17.77
C PHE A 512 3.88 19.19 16.27
N GLU A 513 2.68 19.01 15.71
CA GLU A 513 2.33 19.44 14.35
C GLU A 513 1.83 20.88 14.30
#